data_AF-W1ICB1-F1
#
_entry.id   AF-W1ICB1-F1
#
_cell.length_a   1.000
_cell.length_b   1.000
_cell.length_c   1.000
_cell.angle_alpha   90.00
_cell.angle_beta   90.00
_cell.angle_gamma   90.00
#
_symmetry.space_group_name_H-M   'P 1'
#
loop_
_entity.id
_entity.type
_entity.pdbx_description
1 polymer ?
#
loop_
_entity_poly.entity_id
_entity_poly.type
_entity_poly.pdbx_seq_one_letter_code
_entity_poly.pdbx_strand_id
1 'polypeptide(L)'
;MDDKFYSRHVDVYDAIPTIVTTFVAIIAKISIFILLLQLVYYTNSSFSEMSWTFILLISSLFSLIIGTVVGLTQFRIKRLFAYSTISHVGFILLALGISSVESTQAFIFYLTQYSISNLNAFVILIAIGFSLYCYISENKEHEELMDKNNSPAKRSRKLLYRVLWPNSGDVLKLLVPSCSRKATSGSINHWCTVTSHKIIERAMDYRGSKSTVRVRKLYTVVKEQRVDGHRCINLMHLRYALMGFERNYQIRILSKQLIMPSLRRSYTSLSVNPNLKSTATGTLNPLFLTGFSDAESNFTVRIFKSNTVKVGWCVQPVFQIELHKKDLNVLEKISSFLGVGKIYHKEESSIYMVQSLRDIDVIINHFEKYPLLTKKLEDFQLFSQIVTLIHKKEHLTITGWHKIISLRASMNKGLSTFMKTTFPDIIPATRPSRSDEELINSKIDPYWMAGFVAGEGCFSIRITKSLTLKTGYQVQLRFNVTQHSIDKVFMNSLVAFWGCGKVFLRFRENKVDFQILKLKDLTDKVIPLFQSISLQGVKSKDFADFCKAVDIMKVKGHLTNEGLDQIRRLKAGMNRGRE
;
A
#
# COMPACT_ATOMS: atom_id res chain seq x y z
N MET A 1 -22.53 44.43 3.89
CA MET A 1 -23.12 44.02 5.17
C MET A 1 -22.86 42.53 5.34
N ASP A 2 -21.83 42.23 6.11
CA ASP A 2 -21.41 40.97 6.76
C ASP A 2 -22.01 39.61 6.37
N ASP A 3 -21.52 39.00 5.29
CA ASP A 3 -21.55 37.54 5.06
C ASP A 3 -20.79 36.73 6.13
N LYS A 4 -20.05 37.41 7.02
CA LYS A 4 -19.23 36.77 8.07
C LYS A 4 -20.03 36.27 9.28
N PHE A 5 -21.26 36.74 9.50
CA PHE A 5 -22.03 36.32 10.68
C PHE A 5 -22.75 34.97 10.49
N TYR A 6 -23.31 34.70 9.31
CA TYR A 6 -23.97 33.41 9.01
C TYR A 6 -22.99 32.24 8.81
N SER A 7 -21.74 32.54 8.44
CA SER A 7 -20.69 31.52 8.24
C SER A 7 -20.33 30.79 9.54
N ARG A 8 -20.40 31.47 10.69
CA ARG A 8 -19.76 31.01 11.93
C ARG A 8 -20.36 29.73 12.51
N HIS A 9 -21.66 29.50 12.33
CA HIS A 9 -22.31 28.27 12.80
C HIS A 9 -22.04 27.08 11.88
N VAL A 10 -21.88 27.31 10.57
CA VAL A 10 -21.61 26.28 9.56
C VAL A 10 -20.14 25.86 9.61
N ASP A 11 -19.23 26.79 9.90
CA ASP A 11 -17.79 26.53 10.03
C ASP A 11 -17.46 25.63 11.23
N VAL A 12 -18.29 25.65 12.27
CA VAL A 12 -18.16 24.77 13.45
C VAL A 12 -18.36 23.29 13.09
N TYR A 13 -19.21 22.99 12.09
CA TYR A 13 -19.41 21.61 11.62
C TYR A 13 -18.18 21.08 10.85
N ASP A 14 -17.40 21.95 10.24
CA ASP A 14 -16.19 21.57 9.50
C ASP A 14 -14.98 21.34 10.45
N ALA A 15 -14.90 22.10 11.55
CA ALA A 15 -13.75 22.06 12.46
C ALA A 15 -13.76 20.88 13.45
N ILE A 16 -14.91 20.24 13.66
CA ILE A 16 -15.14 19.24 14.72
C ILE A 16 -15.23 17.82 14.12
N PRO A 17 -14.76 16.78 14.84
CA PRO A 17 -14.98 15.38 14.46
C PRO A 17 -16.43 15.04 14.15
N THR A 18 -16.67 14.25 13.10
CA THR A 18 -18.03 13.92 12.63
C THR A 18 -18.92 13.34 13.73
N ILE A 19 -18.40 12.46 14.60
CA ILE A 19 -19.16 11.88 15.72
C ILE A 19 -19.59 12.96 16.74
N VAL A 20 -18.70 13.89 17.05
CA VAL A 20 -19.00 15.00 17.97
C VAL A 20 -19.99 15.99 17.32
N THR A 21 -19.86 16.24 16.01
CA THR A 21 -20.83 17.07 15.28
C THR A 21 -22.23 16.47 15.27
N THR A 22 -22.36 15.15 15.11
CA THR A 22 -23.68 14.48 15.13
C THR A 22 -24.38 14.66 16.47
N PHE A 23 -23.65 14.46 17.57
CA PHE A 23 -24.19 14.63 18.92
C PHE A 23 -24.67 16.06 19.17
N VAL A 24 -23.83 17.05 18.88
CA VAL A 24 -24.16 18.47 19.07
C VAL A 24 -25.28 18.94 18.14
N ALA A 25 -25.30 18.47 16.88
CA ALA A 25 -26.29 18.88 15.89
C ALA A 25 -27.71 18.39 16.21
N ILE A 26 -27.85 17.26 16.91
CA ILE A 26 -29.13 16.65 17.24
C ILE A 26 -29.60 17.13 18.62
N ILE A 27 -28.82 16.87 19.68
CA ILE A 27 -29.28 17.06 21.05
C ILE A 27 -29.49 18.53 21.39
N ALA A 28 -28.55 19.41 21.01
CA ALA A 28 -28.67 20.83 21.32
C ALA A 28 -29.92 21.44 20.67
N LYS A 29 -30.29 21.00 19.45
CA LYS A 29 -31.46 21.50 18.74
C LYS A 29 -32.76 20.99 19.34
N ILE A 30 -32.83 19.70 19.69
CA ILE A 30 -34.00 19.15 20.40
C ILE A 30 -34.25 19.94 21.68
N SER A 31 -33.22 20.21 22.48
CA SER A 31 -33.34 20.99 23.71
C SER A 31 -33.86 22.41 23.45
N ILE A 32 -33.32 23.11 22.44
CA ILE A 32 -33.76 24.47 22.07
C ILE A 32 -35.22 24.46 21.59
N PHE A 33 -35.64 23.47 20.80
CA PHE A 33 -37.00 23.40 20.27
C PHE A 33 -38.04 23.02 21.33
N ILE A 34 -37.70 22.14 22.28
CA ILE A 34 -38.57 21.84 23.43
C ILE A 34 -38.72 23.08 24.31
N LEU A 35 -37.64 23.81 24.58
CA LEU A 35 -37.69 25.08 25.31
C LEU A 35 -38.57 26.10 24.57
N LEU A 36 -38.41 26.22 23.25
CA LEU A 36 -39.20 27.15 22.43
C LEU A 36 -40.68 26.78 22.43
N LEU A 37 -41.03 25.48 22.35
CA LEU A 37 -42.41 25.01 22.47
C LEU A 37 -43.01 25.41 23.83
N GLN A 38 -42.25 25.22 24.93
CA GLN A 38 -42.70 25.58 26.27
C GLN A 38 -42.86 27.10 26.43
N LEU A 39 -41.97 27.89 25.82
CA LEU A 39 -42.07 29.35 25.81
C LEU A 39 -43.33 29.81 25.07
N VAL A 40 -43.58 29.30 23.87
CA VAL A 40 -44.78 29.61 23.08
C VAL A 40 -46.05 29.27 23.86
N TYR A 41 -46.10 28.07 24.45
CA TYR A 41 -47.24 27.62 25.25
C TYR A 41 -47.53 28.55 26.44
N TYR A 42 -46.50 28.97 27.18
CA TYR A 42 -46.66 29.87 28.32
C TYR A 42 -47.08 31.28 27.88
N THR A 43 -46.43 31.83 26.85
CA THR A 43 -46.74 33.18 26.35
C THR A 43 -48.14 33.30 25.74
N ASN A 44 -48.63 32.24 25.09
CA ASN A 44 -49.97 32.21 24.49
C ASN A 44 -51.08 32.36 25.53
N SER A 45 -50.79 32.03 26.80
CA SER A 45 -51.75 32.13 27.90
C SER A 45 -51.84 33.51 28.56
N SER A 46 -50.92 34.45 28.27
CA SER A 46 -50.81 35.68 29.09
C SER A 46 -50.58 37.00 28.36
N PHE A 47 -50.36 37.09 27.04
CA PHE A 47 -50.21 38.40 26.38
C PHE A 47 -50.61 38.37 24.89
N SER A 48 -51.16 39.49 24.40
CA SER A 48 -51.71 39.78 23.06
C SER A 48 -51.32 38.82 21.90
N GLU A 49 -52.34 38.21 21.29
CA GLU A 49 -52.26 37.15 20.26
C GLU A 49 -51.44 37.48 18.98
N MET A 50 -51.06 38.75 18.78
CA MET A 50 -50.67 39.24 17.45
C MET A 50 -49.18 39.54 17.24
N SER A 51 -48.30 39.36 18.23
CA SER A 51 -46.88 39.73 18.08
C SER A 51 -45.91 38.56 17.85
N TRP A 52 -46.02 37.47 18.62
CA TRP A 52 -45.05 36.36 18.57
C TRP A 52 -45.25 35.40 17.40
N THR A 53 -46.50 35.13 17.03
CA THR A 53 -46.88 34.26 15.90
C THR A 53 -46.36 34.84 14.58
N PHE A 54 -46.51 36.14 14.38
CA PHE A 54 -46.02 36.84 13.19
C PHE A 54 -44.48 36.80 13.08
N ILE A 55 -43.76 36.99 14.19
CA ILE A 55 -42.29 36.90 14.22
C ILE A 55 -41.82 35.48 13.89
N LEU A 56 -42.50 34.45 14.43
CA LEU A 56 -42.17 33.05 14.15
C LEU A 56 -42.45 32.67 12.69
N LEU A 57 -43.54 33.15 12.11
CA LEU A 57 -43.88 32.93 10.70
C LEU A 57 -42.91 33.62 9.73
N ILE A 58 -42.50 34.87 10.04
CA ILE A 58 -41.48 35.55 9.25
C ILE A 58 -40.15 34.79 9.34
N SER A 59 -39.74 34.41 10.55
CA SER A 59 -38.50 33.67 10.78
C SER A 59 -38.48 32.32 10.06
N SER A 60 -39.60 31.59 10.07
CA SER A 60 -39.72 30.29 9.38
C SER A 60 -39.54 30.45 7.86
N LEU A 61 -40.16 31.48 7.27
CA LEU A 61 -40.05 31.78 5.85
C LEU A 61 -38.62 32.16 5.45
N PHE A 62 -37.95 33.02 6.23
CA PHE A 62 -36.53 33.33 6.01
C PHE A 62 -35.64 32.09 6.14
N SER A 63 -35.89 31.23 7.14
CA SER A 63 -35.12 29.99 7.35
C SER A 63 -35.25 29.02 6.17
N LEU A 64 -36.46 28.90 5.60
CA LEU A 64 -36.70 28.06 4.42
C LEU A 64 -36.00 28.61 3.17
N ILE A 65 -36.09 29.91 2.92
CA ILE A 65 -35.46 30.55 1.76
C ILE A 65 -33.94 30.46 1.86
N ILE A 66 -33.36 30.84 3.01
CA ILE A 66 -31.91 30.82 3.21
C ILE A 66 -31.38 29.38 3.15
N GLY A 67 -32.06 28.42 3.80
CA GLY A 67 -31.64 27.03 3.80
C GLY A 67 -31.63 26.38 2.42
N THR A 68 -32.64 26.67 1.59
CA THR A 68 -32.76 26.10 0.24
C THR A 68 -31.81 26.76 -0.76
N VAL A 69 -31.79 28.10 -0.83
CA VAL A 69 -30.96 28.85 -1.79
C VAL A 69 -29.47 28.66 -1.49
N VAL A 70 -29.06 28.79 -0.23
CA VAL A 70 -27.64 28.67 0.14
C VAL A 70 -27.19 27.21 0.17
N GLY A 71 -28.10 26.26 0.41
CA GLY A 71 -27.82 24.83 0.30
C GLY A 71 -27.40 24.42 -1.12
N LEU A 72 -28.08 24.93 -2.15
CA LEU A 72 -27.78 24.63 -3.56
C LEU A 72 -26.38 25.08 -4.00
N THR A 73 -25.80 26.09 -3.36
CA THR A 73 -24.48 26.63 -3.70
C THR A 73 -23.33 25.90 -2.98
N GLN A 74 -23.63 24.95 -2.08
CA GLN A 74 -22.59 24.25 -1.31
C GLN A 74 -22.02 23.03 -2.04
N PHE A 75 -20.70 23.03 -2.18
CA PHE A 75 -19.95 21.89 -2.73
C PHE A 75 -19.51 20.87 -1.66
N ARG A 76 -19.47 21.26 -0.37
CA ARG A 76 -19.05 20.38 0.73
C ARG A 76 -20.24 19.67 1.36
N ILE A 77 -20.16 18.34 1.46
CA ILE A 77 -21.22 17.50 2.01
C ILE A 77 -21.63 17.90 3.45
N LYS A 78 -20.67 18.22 4.33
CA LYS A 78 -20.97 18.65 5.71
C LYS A 78 -21.70 19.99 5.76
N ARG A 79 -21.31 20.94 4.89
CA ARG A 79 -21.98 22.25 4.77
C ARG A 79 -23.38 22.07 4.19
N LEU A 80 -23.55 21.22 3.19
CA LEU A 80 -24.86 20.87 2.63
C LEU A 80 -25.81 20.34 3.71
N PHE A 81 -25.35 19.40 4.55
CA PHE A 81 -26.14 18.91 5.69
C PHE A 81 -26.48 20.02 6.68
N ALA A 82 -25.54 20.93 6.99
CA ALA A 82 -25.82 22.06 7.87
C ALA A 82 -26.93 22.97 7.30
N TYR A 83 -26.92 23.30 6.00
CA TYR A 83 -27.98 24.11 5.39
C TYR A 83 -29.32 23.36 5.27
N SER A 84 -29.30 22.06 5.03
CA SER A 84 -30.51 21.22 5.12
C SER A 84 -31.14 21.32 6.51
N THR A 85 -30.32 21.30 7.58
CA THR A 85 -30.87 21.49 8.93
C THR A 85 -31.53 22.85 9.13
N ILE A 86 -31.04 23.93 8.50
CA ILE A 86 -31.65 25.27 8.58
C ILE A 86 -33.01 25.27 7.88
N SER A 87 -33.14 24.60 6.73
CA SER A 87 -34.43 24.44 6.06
C SER A 87 -35.43 23.63 6.92
N HIS A 88 -35.00 22.53 7.52
CA HIS A 88 -35.85 21.74 8.43
C HIS A 88 -36.28 22.49 9.69
N VAL A 89 -35.43 23.38 10.22
CA VAL A 89 -35.80 24.30 11.30
C VAL A 89 -36.95 25.22 10.88
N GLY A 90 -36.98 25.67 9.62
CA GLY A 90 -38.09 26.46 9.08
C GLY A 90 -39.43 25.72 9.14
N PHE A 91 -39.47 24.45 8.74
CA PHE A 91 -40.69 23.62 8.84
C PHE A 91 -41.13 23.40 10.29
N ILE A 92 -40.18 23.20 11.21
CA ILE A 92 -40.44 23.05 12.65
C ILE A 92 -41.03 24.34 13.23
N LEU A 93 -40.47 25.51 12.86
CA LEU A 93 -40.96 26.82 13.31
C LEU A 93 -42.36 27.14 12.73
N LEU A 94 -42.65 26.71 11.50
CA LEU A 94 -43.98 26.87 10.89
C LEU A 94 -45.06 26.15 11.72
N ALA A 95 -44.78 24.93 12.18
CA ALA A 95 -45.68 24.17 13.07
C ALA A 95 -45.82 24.81 14.46
N LEU A 96 -44.85 25.60 14.93
CA LEU A 96 -45.02 26.36 16.17
C LEU A 96 -45.86 27.63 16.00
N GLY A 97 -45.89 28.22 14.80
CA GLY A 97 -46.57 29.50 14.55
C GLY A 97 -48.10 29.46 14.56
N ILE A 98 -48.70 28.28 14.38
CA ILE A 98 -50.17 28.10 14.28
C ILE A 98 -50.82 27.90 15.68
N SER A 99 -50.03 27.52 16.70
CA SER A 99 -50.45 27.39 18.10
C SER A 99 -51.72 26.55 18.39
N SER A 100 -52.11 25.64 17.48
CA SER A 100 -53.24 24.71 17.68
C SER A 100 -52.77 23.36 18.27
N VAL A 101 -53.71 22.59 18.83
CA VAL A 101 -53.42 21.26 19.40
C VAL A 101 -52.88 20.33 18.31
N GLU A 102 -53.46 20.35 17.12
CA GLU A 102 -53.01 19.57 15.95
C GLU A 102 -51.58 19.99 15.54
N SER A 103 -51.29 21.30 15.62
CA SER A 103 -49.98 21.84 15.28
C SER A 103 -48.89 21.38 16.26
N THR A 104 -49.20 21.31 17.56
CA THR A 104 -48.26 20.76 18.56
C THR A 104 -47.99 19.27 18.35
N GLN A 105 -49.00 18.49 17.96
CA GLN A 105 -48.81 17.07 17.62
C GLN A 105 -47.92 16.91 16.37
N ALA A 106 -48.18 17.70 15.33
CA ALA A 106 -47.38 17.71 14.11
C ALA A 106 -45.92 18.14 14.38
N PHE A 107 -45.71 19.11 15.27
CA PHE A 107 -44.39 19.55 15.70
C PHE A 107 -43.59 18.42 16.36
N ILE A 108 -44.18 17.72 17.34
CA ILE A 108 -43.49 16.63 18.06
C ILE A 108 -43.18 15.48 17.10
N PHE A 109 -44.12 15.13 16.22
CA PHE A 109 -43.92 14.10 15.21
C PHE A 109 -42.77 14.47 14.25
N TYR A 110 -42.77 15.68 13.72
CA TYR A 110 -41.74 16.14 12.79
C TYR A 110 -40.37 16.25 13.47
N LEU A 111 -40.29 16.74 14.71
CA LEU A 111 -39.03 16.83 15.47
C LEU A 111 -38.42 15.44 15.72
N THR A 112 -39.25 14.45 16.03
CA THR A 112 -38.82 13.05 16.23
C THR A 112 -38.29 12.46 14.93
N GLN A 113 -39.05 12.60 13.84
CA GLN A 113 -38.67 12.08 12.53
C GLN A 113 -37.39 12.75 11.99
N TYR A 114 -37.28 14.07 12.14
CA TYR A 114 -36.08 14.82 11.77
C TYR A 114 -34.84 14.34 12.54
N SER A 115 -34.97 14.10 13.84
CA SER A 115 -33.87 13.63 14.68
C SER A 115 -33.37 12.24 14.26
N ILE A 116 -34.28 11.31 13.96
CA ILE A 116 -33.96 9.97 13.48
C ILE A 116 -33.32 10.02 12.09
N SER A 117 -33.88 10.80 11.16
CA SER A 117 -33.35 10.94 9.80
C SER A 117 -31.93 11.54 9.80
N ASN A 118 -31.71 12.57 10.60
CA ASN A 118 -30.40 13.21 10.71
C ASN A 118 -29.36 12.26 11.33
N LEU A 119 -29.72 11.49 12.35
CA LEU A 119 -28.85 10.45 12.92
C LEU A 119 -28.44 9.44 11.85
N ASN A 120 -29.41 8.91 11.08
CA ASN A 120 -29.15 7.94 10.02
C ASN A 120 -28.22 8.52 8.94
N ALA A 121 -28.43 9.77 8.52
CA ALA A 121 -27.59 10.42 7.52
C ALA A 121 -26.12 10.54 7.99
N PHE A 122 -25.90 10.91 9.26
CA PHE A 122 -24.55 10.98 9.83
C PHE A 122 -23.90 9.60 10.02
N VAL A 123 -24.67 8.57 10.39
CA VAL A 123 -24.18 7.18 10.46
C VAL A 123 -23.71 6.69 9.10
N ILE A 124 -24.48 6.94 8.04
CA ILE A 124 -24.10 6.63 6.66
C ILE A 124 -22.83 7.39 6.26
N LEU A 125 -22.73 8.67 6.60
CA LEU A 125 -21.54 9.48 6.32
C LEU A 125 -20.28 8.91 7.00
N ILE A 126 -20.39 8.45 8.24
CA ILE A 126 -19.29 7.80 8.98
C ILE A 126 -18.94 6.45 8.32
N ALA A 127 -19.94 5.64 7.93
CA ALA A 127 -19.73 4.35 7.29
C ALA A 127 -19.01 4.49 5.94
N ILE A 128 -19.40 5.46 5.11
CA ILE A 128 -18.70 5.77 3.85
C ILE A 128 -17.27 6.23 4.14
N GLY A 129 -17.07 7.10 5.14
CA GLY A 129 -15.73 7.53 5.55
C GLY A 129 -14.83 6.36 5.98
N PHE A 130 -15.36 5.39 6.70
CA PHE A 130 -14.64 4.18 7.10
C PHE A 130 -14.35 3.25 5.91
N SER A 131 -15.33 3.03 5.03
CA SER A 131 -15.16 2.21 3.82
C SER A 131 -14.12 2.81 2.87
N LEU A 132 -14.12 4.13 2.67
CA LEU A 132 -13.10 4.81 1.86
C LEU A 132 -11.71 4.73 2.51
N TYR A 133 -11.63 4.84 3.84
CA TYR A 133 -10.37 4.69 4.56
C TYR A 133 -9.78 3.29 4.38
N CYS A 134 -10.59 2.24 4.51
CA CYS A 134 -10.15 0.86 4.24
C CYS A 134 -9.71 0.71 2.78
N TYR A 135 -10.46 1.27 1.83
CA TYR A 135 -10.10 1.23 0.40
C TYR A 135 -8.78 1.96 0.09
N ILE A 136 -8.53 3.12 0.68
CA ILE A 136 -7.27 3.86 0.51
C ILE A 136 -6.13 3.19 1.28
N SER A 137 -6.40 2.62 2.45
CA SER A 137 -5.39 1.88 3.24
C SER A 137 -4.95 0.59 2.56
N GLU A 138 -5.82 -0.05 1.78
CA GLU A 138 -5.48 -1.20 0.93
C GLU A 138 -4.77 -0.76 -0.36
N ASN A 139 -5.12 0.41 -0.92
CA ASN A 139 -4.44 1.02 -2.05
C ASN A 139 -3.26 1.92 -1.61
N LYS A 140 -2.11 1.30 -1.32
CA LYS A 140 -0.81 1.98 -1.08
C LYS A 140 -0.27 2.85 -2.24
N GLU A 141 -1.08 3.29 -3.19
CA GLU A 141 -0.67 4.13 -4.32
C GLU A 141 -1.15 5.59 -4.27
N HIS A 142 -1.92 6.03 -3.26
CA HIS A 142 -2.34 7.43 -3.14
C HIS A 142 -1.80 8.13 -1.89
N GLU A 143 -0.49 8.40 -1.88
CA GLU A 143 0.15 9.35 -0.95
C GLU A 143 0.50 10.69 -1.64
N GLU A 144 -0.13 10.98 -2.79
CA GLU A 144 -0.08 12.26 -3.48
C GLU A 144 -1.49 12.87 -3.59
N LEU A 145 -1.96 13.46 -2.50
CA LEU A 145 -2.98 14.52 -2.56
C LEU A 145 -2.45 15.75 -1.83
N MET A 146 -2.57 16.87 -2.53
CA MET A 146 -2.06 18.20 -2.23
C MET A 146 -2.63 18.76 -0.92
N ASP A 147 -1.86 18.74 0.16
CA ASP A 147 -1.77 19.85 1.15
C ASP A 147 -0.74 19.50 2.25
N LYS A 148 0.55 19.52 1.90
CA LYS A 148 1.62 19.17 2.86
C LYS A 148 2.33 20.37 3.50
N ASN A 149 1.93 21.60 3.19
CA ASN A 149 2.65 22.80 3.64
C ASN A 149 1.89 23.72 4.63
N ASN A 150 0.67 23.38 5.07
CA ASN A 150 -0.07 24.19 6.05
C ASN A 150 -0.51 23.42 7.31
N SER A 151 0.39 22.66 7.97
CA SER A 151 0.12 22.19 9.34
C SER A 151 1.38 22.03 10.21
N PRO A 152 1.42 22.65 11.40
CA PRO A 152 2.48 22.38 12.38
C PRO A 152 2.04 21.21 13.26
N ALA A 153 2.29 19.97 12.85
CA ALA A 153 2.12 18.82 13.75
C ALA A 153 2.93 17.60 13.28
N LYS A 154 4.24 17.63 13.55
CA LYS A 154 4.99 16.40 13.74
C LYS A 154 4.74 15.93 15.17
N ARG A 155 4.35 14.66 15.32
CA ARG A 155 4.51 13.80 16.52
C ARG A 155 3.41 13.83 17.60
N SER A 156 2.44 12.93 17.47
CA SER A 156 1.94 12.11 18.59
C SER A 156 1.08 10.94 18.07
N ARG A 157 1.41 9.73 18.54
CA ARG A 157 0.50 8.56 18.47
C ARG A 157 -0.68 8.81 19.42
N LYS A 158 -1.84 8.26 19.06
CA LYS A 158 -3.14 8.27 19.77
C LYS A 158 -3.87 9.60 19.77
N LEU A 159 -4.92 9.70 18.96
CA LEU A 159 -6.30 9.54 19.42
C LEU A 159 -7.23 9.54 18.19
N LEU A 160 -8.37 8.85 18.33
CA LEU A 160 -9.45 8.89 17.36
C LEU A 160 -9.73 10.33 16.92
N TYR A 161 -10.24 10.46 15.69
CA TYR A 161 -10.89 11.64 15.12
C TYR A 161 -10.02 12.63 14.32
N ARG A 162 -9.85 12.32 13.03
CA ARG A 162 -9.96 13.33 11.96
C ARG A 162 -10.08 12.63 10.60
N VAL A 163 -11.32 12.41 10.17
CA VAL A 163 -11.58 12.14 8.74
C VAL A 163 -11.72 13.51 8.07
N LEU A 164 -10.60 14.05 7.59
CA LEU A 164 -10.65 15.13 6.60
C LEU A 164 -10.96 14.46 5.25
N TRP A 165 -12.13 14.74 4.68
CA TRP A 165 -12.34 14.51 3.26
C TRP A 165 -11.54 15.58 2.49
N PRO A 166 -10.70 15.21 1.52
CA PRO A 166 -10.07 16.19 0.64
C PRO A 166 -11.13 16.84 -0.25
N ASN A 167 -11.15 18.16 -0.29
CA ASN A 167 -11.88 18.91 -1.31
C ASN A 167 -11.17 18.69 -2.65
N SER A 168 -11.80 17.97 -3.57
CA SER A 168 -11.52 18.14 -5.00
C SER A 168 -12.70 18.87 -5.62
N GLY A 169 -12.73 20.17 -5.36
CA GLY A 169 -13.59 21.13 -6.03
C GLY A 169 -12.68 22.19 -6.58
N ASP A 170 -12.13 21.95 -7.78
CA ASP A 170 -11.37 22.96 -8.52
C ASP A 170 -12.05 23.15 -9.86
N VAL A 171 -12.42 24.40 -10.17
CA VAL A 171 -11.97 25.10 -11.39
C VAL A 171 -11.92 26.63 -11.14
N LEU A 172 -10.78 27.23 -11.51
CA LEU A 172 -10.45 28.65 -11.84
C LEU A 172 -10.08 29.69 -10.75
N LYS A 173 -8.75 29.87 -10.60
CA LYS A 173 -7.93 31.12 -10.45
C LYS A 173 -8.57 32.39 -9.85
N LEU A 174 -7.95 32.98 -8.81
CA LEU A 174 -6.82 33.93 -8.89
C LEU A 174 -6.29 34.30 -7.48
N LEU A 175 -4.98 34.62 -7.41
CA LEU A 175 -4.19 34.94 -6.22
C LEU A 175 -4.56 36.27 -5.53
N VAL A 176 -4.30 36.40 -4.21
CA VAL A 176 -3.37 37.38 -3.58
C VAL A 176 -3.33 37.14 -2.04
N PRO A 177 -2.15 37.13 -1.39
CA PRO A 177 -1.99 36.88 0.04
C PRO A 177 -2.26 38.13 0.89
N SER A 178 -2.72 37.96 2.14
CA SER A 178 -2.56 39.01 3.15
C SER A 178 -2.35 38.43 4.55
N CYS A 179 -1.17 38.72 5.10
CA CYS A 179 -0.93 38.67 6.54
C CYS A 179 -1.90 39.64 7.23
N SER A 180 -2.58 39.19 8.28
CA SER A 180 -2.98 40.10 9.36
C SER A 180 -2.76 39.42 10.71
N ARG A 181 -1.75 39.94 11.40
CA ARG A 181 -1.52 39.77 12.83
C ARG A 181 -2.45 40.78 13.52
N LYS A 182 -3.32 40.36 14.44
CA LYS A 182 -3.92 41.27 15.42
C LYS A 182 -4.13 40.57 16.76
N ALA A 183 -3.87 41.36 17.78
CA ALA A 183 -3.60 41.00 19.16
C ALA A 183 -4.83 41.19 20.06
N THR A 184 -4.77 40.49 21.20
CA THR A 184 -5.24 40.85 22.57
C THR A 184 -6.70 41.23 22.83
N SER A 185 -7.32 40.49 23.75
CA SER A 185 -7.81 40.95 25.08
C SER A 185 -8.41 39.72 25.81
N GLY A 186 -7.97 39.32 27.01
CA GLY A 186 -8.29 39.89 28.33
C GLY A 186 -9.14 38.84 29.10
N SER A 187 -8.51 37.97 29.90
CA SER A 187 -8.52 37.94 31.39
C SER A 187 -9.93 37.89 32.00
N ILE A 188 -10.31 36.93 32.86
CA ILE A 188 -9.94 36.87 34.31
C ILE A 188 -10.06 35.43 34.86
N ASN A 189 -8.96 34.92 35.44
CA ASN A 189 -8.74 34.24 36.76
C ASN A 189 -9.88 33.46 37.44
N HIS A 190 -9.71 32.33 38.16
CA HIS A 190 -8.62 31.51 38.74
C HIS A 190 -9.30 30.16 39.17
N TRP A 191 -8.69 28.97 39.34
CA TRP A 191 -7.56 28.57 40.21
C TRP A 191 -7.14 27.11 39.95
N CYS A 192 -6.02 26.71 40.56
CA CYS A 192 -5.37 25.39 40.64
C CYS A 192 -4.29 25.06 39.58
N THR A 193 -3.10 25.50 39.97
CA THR A 193 -1.76 25.26 39.44
C THR A 193 -1.34 23.79 39.56
N VAL A 194 -0.77 23.21 38.49
CA VAL A 194 0.14 22.06 38.57
C VAL A 194 1.45 22.45 37.88
N THR A 195 2.53 22.44 38.63
CA THR A 195 3.89 22.75 38.17
C THR A 195 4.42 21.61 37.29
N SER A 196 4.51 21.84 35.97
CA SER A 196 5.28 20.93 35.10
C SER A 196 6.75 21.31 35.15
N HIS A 197 7.56 20.52 35.86
CA HIS A 197 9.02 20.64 35.77
C HIS A 197 9.51 20.10 34.42
N LYS A 198 10.26 20.94 33.71
CA LYS A 198 10.87 20.67 32.41
C LYS A 198 12.13 19.82 32.64
N ILE A 199 12.03 18.50 32.46
CA ILE A 199 13.20 17.60 32.52
C ILE A 199 14.00 17.74 31.21
N ILE A 200 15.28 18.08 31.34
CA ILE A 200 16.25 18.23 30.25
C ILE A 200 17.00 16.90 30.10
N GLU A 201 16.84 16.21 28.95
CA GLU A 201 17.42 14.89 28.64
C GLU A 201 18.96 14.89 28.38
N ARG A 202 19.76 15.73 29.05
CA ARG A 202 21.23 15.77 28.85
C ARG A 202 22.08 15.28 30.01
N ALA A 203 21.47 14.66 31.02
CA ALA A 203 22.20 14.05 32.12
C ALA A 203 21.61 12.69 32.48
N MET A 204 21.87 11.67 31.66
CA MET A 204 21.84 10.28 32.12
C MET A 204 22.92 9.47 31.41
N ASP A 205 23.98 9.20 32.16
CA ASP A 205 25.10 8.38 31.75
C ASP A 205 24.74 6.89 31.63
N TYR A 206 25.46 6.26 30.71
CA TYR A 206 25.51 4.85 30.34
C TYR A 206 25.19 3.84 31.45
N ARG A 207 24.15 3.02 31.22
CA ARG A 207 24.16 1.59 31.62
C ARG A 207 23.43 0.70 30.63
N GLY A 208 24.19 -0.23 30.05
CA GLY A 208 23.79 -1.64 29.97
C GLY A 208 22.95 -2.07 28.76
N SER A 209 23.65 -2.57 27.74
CA SER A 209 23.15 -3.49 26.72
C SER A 209 22.40 -4.68 27.33
N LYS A 210 21.23 -5.04 26.78
CA LYS A 210 20.76 -6.43 26.72
C LYS A 210 20.15 -6.77 25.36
N SER A 211 20.80 -7.72 24.73
CA SER A 211 20.42 -8.56 23.61
C SER A 211 19.02 -9.17 23.73
N THR A 212 18.28 -9.20 22.61
CA THR A 212 17.00 -9.89 22.48
C THR A 212 17.22 -11.37 22.15
N VAL A 213 16.85 -12.25 23.08
CA VAL A 213 16.69 -13.69 22.82
C VAL A 213 15.21 -13.95 22.51
N ARG A 214 14.94 -14.54 21.34
CA ARG A 214 13.62 -15.05 20.92
C ARG A 214 13.30 -16.35 21.67
N VAL A 215 12.14 -16.42 22.33
CA VAL A 215 11.41 -17.69 22.55
C VAL A 215 9.90 -17.47 22.43
N ARG A 216 9.21 -18.49 21.93
CA ARG A 216 7.82 -18.57 21.43
C ARG A 216 6.75 -18.60 22.54
N LYS A 217 5.59 -18.01 22.20
CA LYS A 217 4.18 -18.34 22.57
C LYS A 217 3.73 -18.42 24.05
N LEU A 218 2.66 -17.65 24.30
CA LEU A 218 1.59 -17.73 25.30
C LEU A 218 1.91 -17.42 26.79
N TYR A 219 1.08 -16.50 27.32
CA TYR A 219 0.94 -15.98 28.69
C TYR A 219 1.87 -14.82 29.12
N THR A 220 1.26 -13.66 29.36
CA THR A 220 1.80 -12.54 30.14
C THR A 220 1.71 -12.89 31.62
N VAL A 221 2.84 -13.17 32.24
CA VAL A 221 2.98 -13.22 33.71
C VAL A 221 3.61 -11.92 34.16
N VAL A 222 2.86 -11.13 34.93
CA VAL A 222 3.40 -9.97 35.65
C VAL A 222 3.99 -10.52 36.95
N LYS A 223 5.30 -10.38 37.16
CA LYS A 223 5.91 -10.64 38.47
C LYS A 223 6.07 -9.34 39.23
N GLU A 224 5.27 -9.24 40.29
CA GLU A 224 5.37 -8.29 41.39
C GLU A 224 6.79 -8.30 41.96
N GLN A 225 7.40 -7.13 42.12
CA GLN A 225 8.73 -6.98 42.70
C GLN A 225 8.58 -6.56 44.16
N ARG A 226 8.70 -7.52 45.08
CA ARG A 226 8.95 -7.21 46.50
C ARG A 226 10.43 -6.90 46.69
N VAL A 227 10.66 -5.74 47.27
CA VAL A 227 11.91 -5.31 47.89
C VAL A 227 11.95 -6.00 49.25
N ASP A 228 13.02 -6.74 49.55
CA ASP A 228 13.70 -6.71 50.84
C ASP A 228 15.00 -7.52 50.76
N GLY A 229 16.04 -6.96 51.37
CA GLY A 229 17.41 -7.44 51.27
C GLY A 229 17.71 -8.62 52.18
N HIS A 230 18.69 -9.42 51.77
CA HIS A 230 19.80 -9.83 52.64
C HIS A 230 20.90 -10.50 51.80
N ARG A 231 22.15 -10.12 52.08
CA ARG A 231 23.37 -10.63 51.45
C ARG A 231 23.98 -11.66 52.40
N CYS A 232 24.14 -12.90 51.97
CA CYS A 232 25.02 -13.88 52.61
C CYS A 232 26.16 -14.22 51.65
N ILE A 233 27.39 -14.06 52.14
CA ILE A 233 28.62 -14.52 51.49
C ILE A 233 29.25 -15.57 52.42
N ASN A 234 29.68 -16.67 51.83
CA ASN A 234 30.73 -17.59 52.29
C ASN A 234 31.41 -18.07 50.98
N LEU A 235 32.72 -18.19 50.80
CA LEU A 235 33.86 -18.25 51.71
C LEU A 235 35.13 -17.81 50.94
N MET A 236 36.19 -17.59 51.72
CA MET A 236 37.49 -16.99 51.40
C MET A 236 38.32 -17.62 50.27
N HIS A 237 39.12 -16.80 49.60
CA HIS A 237 40.59 -16.94 49.68
C HIS A 237 41.26 -15.57 49.55
N LEU A 238 42.11 -15.28 50.52
CA LEU A 238 42.77 -14.02 50.79
C LEU A 238 44.27 -14.17 50.47
N ARG A 239 44.84 -13.27 49.68
CA ARG A 239 46.26 -12.87 49.79
C ARG A 239 46.38 -11.36 49.54
N TYR A 240 46.78 -10.67 50.60
CA TYR A 240 47.37 -9.31 50.70
C TYR A 240 48.58 -9.16 49.74
N ALA A 241 49.16 -7.99 49.41
CA ALA A 241 48.97 -6.55 49.64
C ALA A 241 49.94 -5.83 48.68
N LEU A 242 49.62 -4.60 48.23
CA LEU A 242 50.40 -3.36 48.41
C LEU A 242 49.99 -2.27 47.39
N MET A 243 49.76 -1.08 47.93
CA MET A 243 49.60 0.18 47.20
C MET A 243 50.92 0.61 46.54
N GLY A 244 50.84 1.36 45.43
CA GLY A 244 51.98 2.12 44.94
C GLY A 244 51.79 2.75 43.56
N PHE A 245 51.42 4.03 43.57
CA PHE A 245 51.86 5.12 42.68
C PHE A 245 51.84 5.00 41.14
N GLU A 246 51.24 6.04 40.56
CA GLU A 246 51.36 6.50 39.18
C GLU A 246 52.81 6.68 38.72
N ARG A 247 53.11 6.34 37.45
CA ARG A 247 53.50 7.27 36.36
C ARG A 247 54.23 6.52 35.22
N ASN A 248 53.90 6.97 34.01
CA ASN A 248 54.72 7.00 32.78
C ASN A 248 55.32 5.70 32.25
N TYR A 249 54.90 5.29 31.04
CA TYR A 249 55.87 4.84 30.03
C TYR A 249 55.46 5.26 28.62
N GLN A 250 56.42 5.91 27.96
CA GLN A 250 56.49 6.10 26.51
C GLN A 250 57.16 4.88 25.85
N ILE A 251 56.55 4.43 24.75
CA ILE A 251 57.16 3.95 23.48
C ILE A 251 58.21 2.82 23.57
N ARG A 252 57.95 1.69 22.90
CA ARG A 252 58.69 1.24 21.69
C ARG A 252 58.21 -0.11 21.16
N ILE A 253 58.10 -0.16 19.83
CA ILE A 253 57.85 -1.31 18.96
C ILE A 253 59.17 -2.04 18.69
N LEU A 254 59.15 -3.38 18.69
CA LEU A 254 59.79 -4.36 17.79
C LEU A 254 59.61 -5.75 18.46
N SER A 255 59.56 -6.93 17.84
CA SER A 255 59.61 -7.45 16.47
C SER A 255 59.20 -8.93 16.56
N LYS A 256 58.85 -9.53 15.42
CA LYS A 256 58.39 -10.92 15.23
C LYS A 256 59.35 -12.01 15.74
N GLN A 257 58.81 -13.10 16.29
CA GLN A 257 59.14 -14.54 16.12
C GLN A 257 58.74 -15.31 17.41
N LEU A 258 57.61 -16.04 17.41
CA LEU A 258 57.45 -17.48 17.14
C LEU A 258 57.56 -18.39 18.39
N ILE A 259 56.49 -19.19 18.60
CA ILE A 259 56.40 -20.52 19.26
C ILE A 259 55.97 -20.58 20.75
N MET A 260 54.70 -20.97 20.99
CA MET A 260 54.20 -22.06 21.88
C MET A 260 52.65 -21.96 22.06
N PRO A 261 51.93 -23.02 22.48
CA PRO A 261 50.78 -23.55 21.76
C PRO A 261 49.47 -23.48 22.56
N SER A 262 48.39 -24.00 21.96
CA SER A 262 47.09 -24.35 22.55
C SER A 262 46.06 -23.21 22.74
N LEU A 263 45.18 -23.09 21.74
CA LEU A 263 43.71 -23.06 21.94
C LEU A 263 43.01 -23.12 20.57
N ARG A 264 42.47 -24.31 20.25
CA ARG A 264 41.58 -24.57 19.12
C ARG A 264 40.30 -23.73 19.26
N ARG A 265 39.97 -22.92 18.24
CA ARG A 265 38.59 -22.80 17.75
C ARG A 265 38.61 -22.53 16.25
N SER A 266 38.29 -23.59 15.52
CA SER A 266 38.42 -23.75 14.08
C SER A 266 37.34 -22.99 13.30
N TYR A 267 37.81 -22.21 12.33
CA TYR A 267 37.07 -21.76 11.16
C TYR A 267 36.64 -22.97 10.33
N THR A 268 35.35 -23.07 10.00
CA THR A 268 34.89 -24.00 8.96
C THR A 268 34.86 -23.26 7.63
N SER A 269 35.96 -23.36 6.89
CA SER A 269 35.92 -23.39 5.43
C SER A 269 35.27 -24.72 5.03
N LEU A 270 34.23 -24.67 4.21
CA LEU A 270 33.62 -25.89 3.65
C LEU A 270 34.65 -26.56 2.73
N SER A 271 35.19 -27.69 3.16
CA SER A 271 35.91 -28.64 2.31
C SER A 271 34.90 -29.37 1.41
N VAL A 272 35.04 -29.19 0.10
CA VAL A 272 34.36 -30.00 -0.91
C VAL A 272 34.84 -31.45 -0.74
N ASN A 273 33.90 -32.35 -0.44
CA ASN A 273 34.13 -33.78 -0.38
C ASN A 273 33.89 -34.35 -1.79
N PRO A 274 34.90 -34.86 -2.52
CA PRO A 274 34.75 -35.22 -3.94
C PRO A 274 34.23 -36.64 -4.13
N ASN A 275 33.34 -37.13 -3.26
CA ASN A 275 32.71 -38.45 -3.40
C ASN A 275 31.33 -38.47 -2.71
N LEU A 276 30.38 -37.75 -3.31
CA LEU A 276 28.96 -38.11 -3.24
C LEU A 276 28.42 -38.15 -4.66
N LYS A 277 28.39 -39.36 -5.23
CA LYS A 277 27.65 -39.62 -6.47
C LYS A 277 26.16 -39.64 -6.15
N SER A 278 25.43 -38.80 -6.90
CA SER A 278 24.00 -38.82 -7.21
C SER A 278 22.99 -38.72 -6.06
N THR A 279 22.46 -37.50 -5.86
CA THR A 279 21.06 -37.22 -6.24
C THR A 279 21.05 -35.88 -6.97
N ALA A 280 20.50 -35.85 -8.19
CA ALA A 280 20.55 -34.68 -9.07
C ALA A 280 19.71 -33.53 -8.48
N THR A 281 20.36 -32.54 -7.86
CA THR A 281 19.76 -31.24 -7.59
C THR A 281 19.72 -30.46 -8.90
N GLY A 282 18.62 -30.59 -9.65
CA GLY A 282 18.47 -30.00 -10.98
C GLY A 282 18.73 -28.49 -10.98
N THR A 283 19.78 -28.09 -11.69
CA THR A 283 20.14 -26.69 -11.97
C THR A 283 19.00 -25.99 -12.72
N LEU A 284 18.57 -24.81 -12.25
CA LEU A 284 17.57 -23.98 -12.93
C LEU A 284 18.06 -23.66 -14.36
N ASN A 285 17.18 -23.73 -15.35
CA ASN A 285 17.55 -23.35 -16.72
C ASN A 285 17.71 -21.81 -16.81
N PRO A 286 18.78 -21.29 -17.44
CA PRO A 286 18.99 -19.84 -17.54
C PRO A 286 17.86 -19.12 -18.28
N LEU A 287 17.32 -19.69 -19.36
CA LEU A 287 16.23 -19.10 -20.13
C LEU A 287 14.92 -19.11 -19.34
N PHE A 288 14.71 -20.11 -18.47
CA PHE A 288 13.60 -20.09 -17.51
C PHE A 288 13.71 -18.89 -16.57
N LEU A 289 14.90 -18.61 -16.02
CA LEU A 289 15.11 -17.43 -15.18
C LEU A 289 14.85 -16.15 -15.97
N THR A 290 15.31 -16.05 -17.22
CA THR A 290 15.04 -14.90 -18.09
C THR A 290 13.54 -14.67 -18.28
N GLY A 291 12.79 -15.70 -18.65
CA GLY A 291 11.34 -15.60 -18.84
C GLY A 291 10.59 -15.28 -17.56
N PHE A 292 10.99 -15.89 -16.44
CA PHE A 292 10.41 -15.58 -15.13
C PHE A 292 10.72 -14.14 -14.69
N SER A 293 11.90 -13.63 -15.05
CA SER A 293 12.28 -12.24 -14.79
C SER A 293 11.50 -11.27 -15.67
N ASP A 294 11.29 -11.58 -16.95
CA ASP A 294 10.40 -10.82 -17.84
C ASP A 294 8.99 -10.65 -17.25
N ALA A 295 8.50 -11.65 -16.50
CA ALA A 295 7.28 -11.54 -15.72
C ALA A 295 7.46 -10.71 -14.44
N GLU A 296 8.21 -11.21 -13.46
CA GLU A 296 8.11 -10.77 -12.05
C GLU A 296 9.22 -9.82 -11.59
N SER A 297 10.33 -9.69 -12.35
CA SER A 297 11.48 -8.91 -11.88
C SER A 297 11.31 -7.40 -12.05
N ASN A 298 12.12 -6.65 -11.31
CA ASN A 298 12.21 -5.19 -11.40
C ASN A 298 13.68 -4.74 -11.37
N PHE A 299 14.07 -3.96 -12.39
CA PHE A 299 15.34 -3.24 -12.45
C PHE A 299 15.12 -1.80 -12.02
N THR A 300 15.71 -1.39 -10.90
CA THR A 300 15.46 -0.07 -10.33
C THR A 300 16.76 0.55 -9.84
N VAL A 301 16.86 1.88 -9.95
CA VAL A 301 17.95 2.64 -9.38
C VAL A 301 17.37 3.55 -8.30
N ARG A 302 17.77 3.27 -7.06
CA ARG A 302 17.41 4.07 -5.88
C ARG A 302 18.35 5.27 -5.79
N ILE A 303 17.75 6.42 -5.55
CA ILE A 303 18.46 7.67 -5.39
C ILE A 303 18.06 8.26 -4.04
N PHE A 304 19.04 8.61 -3.22
CA PHE A 304 18.81 9.21 -1.92
C PHE A 304 19.87 10.26 -1.59
N LYS A 305 19.49 11.24 -0.78
CA LYS A 305 20.38 12.33 -0.38
C LYS A 305 21.45 11.81 0.58
N SER A 306 22.68 12.26 0.40
CA SER A 306 23.80 11.96 1.32
C SER A 306 24.68 13.17 1.50
N ASN A 307 25.05 13.44 2.75
CA ASN A 307 25.96 14.54 3.08
C ASN A 307 27.44 14.16 2.91
N THR A 308 27.75 12.89 2.66
CA THR A 308 29.13 12.40 2.53
C THR A 308 29.69 12.52 1.12
N VAL A 309 28.83 12.67 0.11
CA VAL A 309 29.23 12.73 -1.31
C VAL A 309 29.19 14.18 -1.76
N LYS A 310 30.19 14.62 -2.53
CA LYS A 310 30.31 16.02 -3.02
C LYS A 310 29.08 16.49 -3.81
N VAL A 311 28.47 15.59 -4.59
CA VAL A 311 27.25 15.85 -5.37
C VAL A 311 26.00 15.96 -4.48
N GLY A 312 26.06 15.47 -3.24
CA GLY A 312 24.93 15.48 -2.30
C GLY A 312 23.95 14.32 -2.46
N TRP A 313 24.19 13.41 -3.41
CA TRP A 313 23.30 12.30 -3.76
C TRP A 313 24.07 10.99 -3.93
N CYS A 314 23.45 9.90 -3.48
CA CYS A 314 23.93 8.55 -3.69
C CYS A 314 23.00 7.82 -4.66
N VAL A 315 23.61 6.97 -5.48
CA VAL A 315 22.94 6.13 -6.48
C VAL A 315 23.16 4.67 -6.12
N GLN A 316 22.09 3.89 -6.06
CA GLN A 316 22.14 2.47 -5.76
C GLN A 316 21.32 1.67 -6.77
N PRO A 317 21.96 0.91 -7.67
CA PRO A 317 21.27 -0.04 -8.54
C PRO A 317 20.75 -1.22 -7.72
N VAL A 318 19.53 -1.65 -8.02
CA VAL A 318 18.85 -2.76 -7.33
C VAL A 318 18.11 -3.61 -8.36
N PHE A 319 18.39 -4.91 -8.33
CA PHE A 319 17.57 -5.93 -8.97
C PHE A 319 16.74 -6.63 -7.90
N GLN A 320 15.45 -6.81 -8.14
CA GLN A 320 14.58 -7.48 -7.18
C GLN A 320 13.48 -8.30 -7.85
N ILE A 321 13.07 -9.36 -7.18
CA ILE A 321 11.89 -10.18 -7.50
C ILE A 321 11.09 -10.33 -6.20
N GLU A 322 9.82 -9.93 -6.21
CA GLU A 322 8.93 -10.03 -5.05
C GLU A 322 7.81 -11.03 -5.37
N LEU A 323 7.70 -12.10 -4.58
CA LEU A 323 6.68 -13.13 -4.75
C LEU A 323 5.89 -13.33 -3.46
N HIS A 324 4.70 -13.92 -3.57
CA HIS A 324 3.95 -14.36 -2.40
C HIS A 324 4.72 -15.44 -1.61
N LYS A 325 4.53 -15.50 -0.28
CA LYS A 325 5.27 -16.42 0.61
C LYS A 325 5.19 -17.90 0.20
N LYS A 326 4.12 -18.31 -0.49
CA LYS A 326 3.92 -19.69 -0.97
C LYS A 326 4.96 -20.10 -2.05
N ASP A 327 5.53 -19.12 -2.74
CA ASP A 327 6.53 -19.33 -3.81
C ASP A 327 7.96 -19.05 -3.34
N LEU A 328 8.21 -19.07 -2.02
CA LEU A 328 9.55 -18.86 -1.45
C LEU A 328 10.61 -19.81 -2.05
N ASN A 329 10.24 -21.08 -2.28
CA ASN A 329 11.12 -22.08 -2.91
C ASN A 329 11.61 -21.64 -4.30
N VAL A 330 10.81 -20.87 -5.05
CA VAL A 330 11.24 -20.32 -6.35
C VAL A 330 12.38 -19.31 -6.14
N LEU A 331 12.26 -18.41 -5.16
CA LEU A 331 13.30 -17.44 -4.83
C LEU A 331 14.59 -18.13 -4.33
N GLU A 332 14.46 -19.18 -3.53
CA GLU A 332 15.61 -19.97 -3.04
C GLU A 332 16.36 -20.64 -4.21
N LYS A 333 15.63 -21.21 -5.17
CA LYS A 333 16.23 -21.77 -6.40
C LYS A 333 16.93 -20.70 -7.24
N ILE A 334 16.31 -19.52 -7.40
CA ILE A 334 16.91 -18.40 -8.14
C ILE A 334 18.19 -17.91 -7.45
N SER A 335 18.15 -17.74 -6.12
CA SER A 335 19.31 -17.32 -5.33
C SER A 335 20.44 -18.35 -5.40
N SER A 336 20.11 -19.65 -5.33
CA SER A 336 21.10 -20.73 -5.48
C SER A 336 21.67 -20.79 -6.89
N PHE A 337 20.89 -20.51 -7.92
CA PHE A 337 21.33 -20.52 -9.32
C PHE A 337 22.27 -19.34 -9.63
N LEU A 338 21.91 -18.13 -9.20
CA LEU A 338 22.71 -16.94 -9.42
C LEU A 338 23.93 -16.86 -8.49
N GLY A 339 23.89 -17.54 -7.34
CA GLY A 339 24.96 -17.53 -6.34
C GLY A 339 25.13 -16.19 -5.62
N VAL A 340 24.23 -15.23 -5.85
CA VAL A 340 24.25 -13.88 -5.27
C VAL A 340 22.88 -13.50 -4.73
N GLY A 341 22.81 -12.32 -4.09
CA GLY A 341 21.55 -11.76 -3.58
C GLY A 341 21.15 -12.28 -2.20
N LYS A 342 20.10 -11.65 -1.65
CA LYS A 342 19.54 -12.00 -0.33
C LYS A 342 18.03 -12.03 -0.41
N ILE A 343 17.42 -12.95 0.35
CA ILE A 343 15.97 -13.06 0.48
C ILE A 343 15.53 -12.38 1.79
N TYR A 344 14.55 -11.50 1.67
CA TYR A 344 13.93 -10.78 2.77
C TYR A 344 12.47 -11.20 2.88
N HIS A 345 12.03 -11.52 4.09
CA HIS A 345 10.65 -11.93 4.35
C HIS A 345 9.80 -10.75 4.81
N LYS A 346 8.65 -10.57 4.18
CA LYS A 346 7.53 -9.72 4.63
C LYS A 346 6.41 -10.62 5.17
N GLU A 347 5.31 -10.01 5.63
CA GLU A 347 4.17 -10.75 6.20
C GLU A 347 3.51 -11.71 5.19
N GLU A 348 3.21 -11.23 3.98
CA GLU A 348 2.53 -12.01 2.92
C GLU A 348 3.41 -12.29 1.68
N SER A 349 4.57 -11.65 1.59
CA SER A 349 5.49 -11.80 0.45
C SER A 349 6.93 -12.05 0.90
N SER A 350 7.77 -12.48 -0.03
CA SER A 350 9.22 -12.56 0.12
C SER A 350 9.88 -11.86 -1.06
N ILE A 351 10.96 -11.15 -0.80
CA ILE A 351 11.70 -10.38 -1.81
C ILE A 351 13.10 -10.96 -1.93
N TYR A 352 13.45 -11.44 -3.11
CA TYR A 352 14.84 -11.63 -3.51
C TYR A 352 15.40 -10.30 -4.00
N MET A 353 16.52 -9.85 -3.46
CA MET A 353 17.10 -8.55 -3.77
C MET A 353 18.63 -8.61 -3.90
N VAL A 354 19.15 -7.96 -4.94
CA VAL A 354 20.58 -7.79 -5.22
C VAL A 354 20.89 -6.29 -5.25
N GLN A 355 21.87 -5.86 -4.46
CA GLN A 355 22.20 -4.43 -4.28
C GLN A 355 23.70 -4.12 -4.31
N SER A 356 24.56 -5.12 -4.09
CA SER A 356 26.01 -4.97 -4.13
C SER A 356 26.42 -4.81 -5.59
N LEU A 357 27.30 -3.84 -5.90
CA LEU A 357 27.74 -3.58 -7.27
C LEU A 357 28.35 -4.84 -7.93
N ARG A 358 29.19 -5.58 -7.18
CA ARG A 358 29.79 -6.85 -7.65
C ARG A 358 28.74 -7.91 -7.98
N ASP A 359 27.66 -7.94 -7.22
CA ASP A 359 26.58 -8.92 -7.40
C ASP A 359 25.67 -8.50 -8.55
N ILE A 360 25.48 -7.19 -8.76
CA ILE A 360 24.76 -6.65 -9.92
C ILE A 360 25.48 -6.98 -11.22
N ASP A 361 26.81 -7.04 -11.24
CA ASP A 361 27.56 -7.46 -12.44
C ASP A 361 27.19 -8.89 -12.86
N VAL A 362 26.93 -9.80 -11.90
CA VAL A 362 26.43 -11.15 -12.20
C VAL A 362 25.05 -11.10 -12.86
N ILE A 363 24.18 -10.19 -12.41
CA ILE A 363 22.85 -9.98 -12.99
C ILE A 363 22.95 -9.45 -14.43
N ILE A 364 23.81 -8.45 -14.66
CA ILE A 364 24.03 -7.88 -15.99
C ILE A 364 24.57 -8.96 -16.94
N ASN A 365 25.61 -9.69 -16.53
CA ASN A 365 26.20 -10.76 -17.35
C ASN A 365 25.17 -11.83 -17.73
N HIS A 366 24.24 -12.16 -16.83
CA HIS A 366 23.18 -13.11 -17.13
C HIS A 366 22.24 -12.59 -18.24
N PHE A 367 21.73 -11.37 -18.11
CA PHE A 367 20.76 -10.81 -19.06
C PHE A 367 21.39 -10.29 -20.35
N GLU A 368 22.70 -10.05 -20.40
CA GLU A 368 23.42 -9.84 -21.66
C GLU A 368 23.58 -11.14 -22.44
N LYS A 369 23.83 -12.26 -21.73
CA LYS A 369 23.93 -13.59 -22.36
C LYS A 369 22.56 -14.17 -22.74
N TYR A 370 21.54 -13.90 -21.93
CA TYR A 370 20.17 -14.39 -22.10
C TYR A 370 19.19 -13.21 -22.05
N PRO A 371 19.00 -12.50 -23.18
CA PRO A 371 18.26 -11.23 -23.21
C PRO A 371 16.78 -11.38 -22.91
N LEU A 372 16.24 -10.36 -22.23
CA LEU A 372 14.81 -10.19 -21.98
C LEU A 372 14.06 -9.91 -23.29
N LEU A 373 12.81 -10.37 -23.38
CA LEU A 373 12.00 -10.23 -24.59
C LEU A 373 10.88 -9.19 -24.48
N THR A 374 10.45 -8.82 -23.28
CA THR A 374 9.41 -7.79 -23.09
C THR A 374 10.00 -6.38 -23.13
N LYS A 375 9.16 -5.34 -22.99
CA LYS A 375 9.64 -3.96 -22.81
C LYS A 375 10.51 -3.74 -21.57
N LYS A 376 10.58 -4.72 -20.66
CA LYS A 376 11.54 -4.74 -19.54
C LYS A 376 13.00 -4.73 -20.01
N LEU A 377 13.28 -5.20 -21.23
CA LEU A 377 14.61 -5.10 -21.84
C LEU A 377 15.09 -3.64 -21.92
N GLU A 378 14.20 -2.70 -22.24
CA GLU A 378 14.52 -1.28 -22.39
C GLU A 378 14.94 -0.68 -21.04
N ASP A 379 14.24 -1.06 -19.96
CA ASP A 379 14.60 -0.68 -18.59
C ASP A 379 15.93 -1.31 -18.15
N PHE A 380 16.19 -2.57 -18.55
CA PHE A 380 17.46 -3.25 -18.31
C PHE A 380 18.63 -2.56 -19.02
N GLN A 381 18.45 -2.12 -20.26
CA GLN A 381 19.49 -1.40 -21.01
C GLN A 381 19.85 -0.07 -20.34
N LEU A 382 18.85 0.72 -19.93
CA LEU A 382 19.06 1.95 -19.17
C LEU A 382 19.75 1.65 -17.81
N PHE A 383 19.34 0.57 -17.14
CA PHE A 383 19.96 0.10 -15.91
C PHE A 383 21.45 -0.24 -16.09
N SER A 384 21.80 -0.99 -17.14
CA SER A 384 23.20 -1.37 -17.44
C SER A 384 24.07 -0.14 -17.76
N GLN A 385 23.52 0.85 -18.49
CA GLN A 385 24.20 2.13 -18.76
C GLN A 385 24.51 2.88 -17.46
N ILE A 386 23.56 2.95 -16.52
CA ILE A 386 23.79 3.58 -15.21
C ILE A 386 24.87 2.83 -14.43
N VAL A 387 24.86 1.50 -14.41
CA VAL A 387 25.88 0.71 -13.72
C VAL A 387 27.27 0.94 -14.33
N THR A 388 27.36 1.08 -15.65
CA THR A 388 28.61 1.45 -16.34
C THR A 388 29.14 2.82 -15.90
N LEU A 389 28.27 3.83 -15.74
CA LEU A 389 28.65 5.13 -15.20
C LEU A 389 29.10 5.05 -13.72
N ILE A 390 28.53 4.12 -12.96
CA ILE A 390 28.94 3.87 -11.57
C ILE A 390 30.35 3.29 -11.52
N HIS A 391 30.65 2.28 -12.34
CA HIS A 391 31.99 1.69 -12.45
C HIS A 391 33.05 2.70 -12.85
N LYS A 392 32.74 3.60 -13.79
CA LYS A 392 33.61 4.72 -14.20
C LYS A 392 33.75 5.82 -13.14
N LYS A 393 33.06 5.70 -12.00
CA LYS A 393 32.98 6.72 -10.93
C LYS A 393 32.41 8.08 -11.39
N GLU A 394 31.77 8.15 -12.56
CA GLU A 394 31.16 9.37 -13.08
C GLU A 394 29.99 9.85 -12.22
N HIS A 395 29.33 8.95 -11.49
CA HIS A 395 28.29 9.27 -10.52
C HIS A 395 28.73 10.22 -9.39
N LEU A 396 30.05 10.41 -9.18
CA LEU A 396 30.61 11.35 -8.22
C LEU A 396 30.83 12.76 -8.80
N THR A 397 30.61 12.94 -10.10
CA THR A 397 30.71 14.22 -10.80
C THR A 397 29.33 14.80 -11.06
N ILE A 398 29.21 16.13 -11.13
CA ILE A 398 27.91 16.78 -11.39
C ILE A 398 27.38 16.43 -12.80
N THR A 399 28.28 16.31 -13.78
CA THR A 399 27.95 15.96 -15.16
C THR A 399 27.47 14.51 -15.28
N GLY A 400 28.18 13.56 -14.67
CA GLY A 400 27.75 12.16 -14.63
C GLY A 400 26.47 11.95 -13.83
N TRP A 401 26.28 12.72 -12.75
CA TRP A 401 25.03 12.75 -12.00
C TRP A 401 23.83 13.17 -12.85
N HIS A 402 23.95 14.28 -13.60
CA HIS A 402 22.88 14.71 -14.52
C HIS A 402 22.56 13.64 -15.57
N LYS A 403 23.58 12.95 -16.12
CA LYS A 403 23.37 11.82 -17.04
C LYS A 403 22.59 10.68 -16.37
N ILE A 404 22.95 10.29 -15.15
CA ILE A 404 22.27 9.22 -14.41
C ILE A 404 20.81 9.57 -14.13
N ILE A 405 20.51 10.80 -13.71
CA ILE A 405 19.12 11.19 -13.45
C ILE A 405 18.32 11.24 -14.76
N SER A 406 18.92 11.74 -15.85
CA SER A 406 18.29 11.73 -17.18
C SER A 406 17.91 10.31 -17.62
N LEU A 407 18.82 9.34 -17.45
CA LEU A 407 18.52 7.91 -17.69
C LEU A 407 17.43 7.39 -16.74
N ARG A 408 17.53 7.72 -15.45
CA ARG A 408 16.56 7.30 -14.43
C ARG A 408 15.16 7.86 -14.67
N ALA A 409 15.05 9.02 -15.31
CA ALA A 409 13.78 9.64 -15.67
C ALA A 409 13.00 8.84 -16.73
N SER A 410 13.71 8.07 -17.56
CA SER A 410 13.13 7.25 -18.63
C SER A 410 12.92 5.77 -18.23
N MET A 411 13.40 5.38 -17.05
CA MET A 411 13.20 4.04 -16.48
C MET A 411 11.89 3.91 -15.71
N ASN A 412 11.21 2.78 -15.88
CA ASN A 412 9.98 2.42 -15.15
C ASN A 412 8.92 3.55 -15.18
N LYS A 413 8.42 3.98 -14.01
CA LYS A 413 7.50 5.12 -13.82
C LYS A 413 8.20 6.50 -13.88
N GLY A 414 9.51 6.55 -14.14
CA GLY A 414 10.30 7.78 -14.17
C GLY A 414 10.62 8.37 -12.78
N LEU A 415 10.87 9.69 -12.73
CA LEU A 415 11.21 10.42 -11.50
C LEU A 415 9.99 10.66 -10.61
N SER A 416 10.20 10.62 -9.29
CA SER A 416 9.19 11.06 -8.32
C SER A 416 8.93 12.57 -8.42
N THR A 417 7.78 13.02 -7.92
CA THR A 417 7.42 14.45 -7.85
C THR A 417 8.49 15.28 -7.16
N PHE A 418 9.01 14.80 -6.02
CA PHE A 418 10.13 15.41 -5.31
C PHE A 418 11.39 15.56 -6.17
N MET A 419 11.72 14.56 -6.99
CA MET A 419 12.89 14.63 -7.87
C MET A 419 12.67 15.60 -9.03
N LYS A 420 11.46 15.66 -9.60
CA LYS A 420 11.11 16.61 -10.65
C LYS A 420 11.16 18.06 -10.18
N THR A 421 10.74 18.34 -8.94
CA THR A 421 10.83 19.70 -8.36
C THR A 421 12.24 20.06 -7.96
N THR A 422 13.04 19.09 -7.49
CA THR A 422 14.44 19.32 -7.14
C THR A 422 15.30 19.59 -8.38
N PHE A 423 14.96 18.99 -9.51
CA PHE A 423 15.69 19.11 -10.76
C PHE A 423 14.75 19.37 -11.95
N PRO A 424 14.25 20.61 -12.09
CA PRO A 424 13.27 20.95 -13.14
C PRO A 424 13.86 20.92 -14.55
N ASP A 425 15.16 21.18 -14.70
CA ASP A 425 15.84 21.31 -16.01
C ASP A 425 16.25 19.97 -16.63
N ILE A 426 15.85 18.84 -16.03
CA ILE A 426 16.26 17.52 -16.50
C ILE A 426 15.42 17.09 -17.70
N ILE A 427 16.10 16.89 -18.82
CA ILE A 427 15.54 16.27 -20.01
C ILE A 427 15.70 14.74 -19.87
N PRO A 428 14.60 13.95 -19.92
CA PRO A 428 14.69 12.50 -19.88
C PRO A 428 15.47 11.94 -21.07
N ALA A 429 16.29 10.91 -20.83
CA ALA A 429 17.06 10.27 -21.89
C ALA A 429 16.13 9.56 -22.89
N THR A 430 16.57 9.42 -24.14
CA THR A 430 15.83 8.64 -25.13
C THR A 430 15.78 7.17 -24.69
N ARG A 431 14.57 6.63 -24.58
CA ARG A 431 14.37 5.23 -24.23
C ARG A 431 14.72 4.38 -25.46
N PRO A 432 15.59 3.37 -25.34
CA PRO A 432 15.81 2.42 -26.41
C PRO A 432 14.47 1.75 -26.78
N SER A 433 14.16 1.67 -28.06
CA SER A 433 12.95 0.99 -28.54
C SER A 433 13.30 0.00 -29.63
N ARG A 434 12.65 -1.17 -29.60
CA ARG A 434 12.72 -2.16 -30.69
C ARG A 434 11.60 -1.92 -31.70
N SER A 435 11.82 -2.35 -32.94
CA SER A 435 10.77 -2.27 -33.97
C SER A 435 9.66 -3.28 -33.67
N ASP A 436 8.45 -2.97 -34.12
CA ASP A 436 7.31 -3.89 -33.94
C ASP A 436 7.57 -5.25 -34.64
N GLU A 437 8.27 -5.24 -35.76
CA GLU A 437 8.67 -6.44 -36.50
C GLU A 437 9.62 -7.34 -35.69
N GLU A 438 10.60 -6.75 -34.99
CA GLU A 438 11.52 -7.48 -34.13
C GLU A 438 10.80 -8.11 -32.93
N LEU A 439 9.82 -7.40 -32.37
CA LEU A 439 8.99 -7.90 -31.27
C LEU A 439 8.08 -9.07 -31.71
N ILE A 440 7.47 -8.98 -32.89
CA ILE A 440 6.60 -10.02 -33.42
C ILE A 440 7.38 -11.27 -33.80
N ASN A 441 8.57 -11.09 -34.39
CA ASN A 441 9.45 -12.19 -34.82
C ASN A 441 10.43 -12.64 -33.74
N SER A 442 10.17 -12.28 -32.48
CA SER A 442 11.01 -12.69 -31.35
C SER A 442 11.09 -14.22 -31.25
N LYS A 443 12.30 -14.76 -31.30
CA LYS A 443 12.55 -16.20 -31.20
C LYS A 443 12.37 -16.66 -29.75
N ILE A 444 11.15 -17.05 -29.41
CA ILE A 444 10.80 -17.51 -28.07
C ILE A 444 11.27 -18.94 -27.86
N ASP A 445 12.08 -19.14 -26.82
CA ASP A 445 12.51 -20.47 -26.39
C ASP A 445 11.44 -21.14 -25.46
N PRO A 446 11.20 -22.45 -25.58
CA PRO A 446 10.32 -23.21 -24.68
C PRO A 446 10.57 -23.00 -23.17
N TYR A 447 11.83 -22.93 -22.73
CA TYR A 447 12.17 -22.70 -21.33
C TYR A 447 11.87 -21.27 -20.90
N TRP A 448 12.11 -20.29 -21.79
CA TRP A 448 11.69 -18.91 -21.55
C TRP A 448 10.18 -18.82 -21.38
N MET A 449 9.41 -19.48 -22.26
CA MET A 449 7.94 -19.52 -22.15
C MET A 449 7.48 -20.13 -20.83
N ALA A 450 8.11 -21.21 -20.38
CA ALA A 450 7.82 -21.82 -19.09
C ALA A 450 8.09 -20.88 -17.91
N GLY A 451 9.18 -20.12 -17.96
CA GLY A 451 9.49 -19.08 -16.97
C GLY A 451 8.45 -17.96 -16.97
N PHE A 452 8.13 -17.44 -18.15
CA PHE A 452 7.16 -16.35 -18.31
C PHE A 452 5.75 -16.74 -17.83
N VAL A 453 5.31 -17.95 -18.17
CA VAL A 453 4.03 -18.51 -17.71
C VAL A 453 4.04 -18.80 -16.21
N ALA A 454 5.19 -19.18 -15.63
CA ALA A 454 5.30 -19.35 -14.18
C ALA A 454 5.01 -18.03 -13.42
N GLY A 455 5.32 -16.87 -13.99
CA GLY A 455 4.92 -15.55 -13.45
C GLY A 455 3.50 -15.13 -13.88
N GLU A 456 3.30 -14.85 -15.17
CA GLU A 456 2.08 -14.19 -15.70
C GLU A 456 0.95 -15.15 -16.16
N GLY A 457 1.27 -16.43 -16.30
CA GLY A 457 0.33 -17.43 -16.82
C GLY A 457 -0.78 -17.82 -15.84
N CYS A 458 -1.91 -18.28 -16.37
CA CYS A 458 -3.05 -18.75 -15.60
C CYS A 458 -3.73 -19.94 -16.27
N PHE A 459 -3.88 -21.03 -15.49
CA PHE A 459 -4.67 -22.20 -15.85
C PHE A 459 -5.98 -22.15 -15.09
N SER A 460 -7.11 -22.00 -15.79
CA SER A 460 -8.40 -21.74 -15.16
C SER A 460 -9.53 -22.56 -15.76
N ILE A 461 -10.50 -22.90 -14.91
CA ILE A 461 -11.71 -23.63 -15.27
C ILE A 461 -12.89 -22.67 -15.14
N ARG A 462 -13.56 -22.38 -16.25
CA ARG A 462 -14.81 -21.61 -16.28
C ARG A 462 -15.99 -22.58 -16.30
N ILE A 463 -16.94 -22.36 -15.39
CA ILE A 463 -18.19 -23.12 -15.34
C ILE A 463 -19.31 -22.09 -15.44
N THR A 464 -20.13 -22.18 -16.46
CA THR A 464 -21.21 -21.23 -16.77
C THR A 464 -22.54 -21.97 -16.85
N LYS A 465 -23.61 -21.38 -16.32
CA LYS A 465 -24.94 -21.95 -16.44
C LYS A 465 -25.33 -22.03 -17.92
N SER A 466 -25.88 -23.16 -18.34
CA SER A 466 -26.33 -23.39 -19.71
C SER A 466 -27.70 -24.06 -19.69
N LEU A 467 -28.61 -23.55 -20.50
CA LEU A 467 -29.98 -24.08 -20.60
C LEU A 467 -30.06 -25.29 -21.55
N THR A 468 -29.06 -25.49 -22.41
CA THR A 468 -29.07 -26.52 -23.45
C THR A 468 -28.44 -27.84 -23.02
N LEU A 469 -27.62 -27.84 -21.98
CA LEU A 469 -26.90 -29.01 -21.50
C LEU A 469 -27.70 -29.74 -20.43
N LYS A 470 -27.72 -31.08 -20.46
CA LYS A 470 -28.43 -31.92 -19.48
C LYS A 470 -27.98 -31.68 -18.03
N THR A 471 -26.71 -31.37 -17.83
CA THR A 471 -26.14 -31.04 -16.51
C THR A 471 -26.48 -29.63 -16.03
N GLY A 472 -27.04 -28.77 -16.90
CA GLY A 472 -27.32 -27.36 -16.62
C GLY A 472 -26.09 -26.43 -16.63
N TYR A 473 -24.89 -26.96 -16.90
CA TYR A 473 -23.65 -26.17 -16.85
C TYR A 473 -22.69 -26.53 -17.99
N GLN A 474 -22.10 -25.50 -18.60
CA GLN A 474 -21.01 -25.61 -19.56
C GLN A 474 -19.67 -25.44 -18.86
N VAL A 475 -18.75 -26.37 -19.10
CA VAL A 475 -17.35 -26.29 -18.66
C VAL A 475 -16.48 -25.81 -19.82
N GLN A 476 -15.65 -24.80 -19.56
CA GLN A 476 -14.65 -24.29 -20.50
C GLN A 476 -13.30 -24.15 -19.80
N LEU A 477 -12.28 -24.80 -20.33
CA LEU A 477 -10.90 -24.66 -19.88
C LEU A 477 -10.23 -23.48 -20.58
N ARG A 478 -9.41 -22.75 -19.84
CA ARG A 478 -8.72 -21.57 -20.34
C ARG A 478 -7.27 -21.56 -19.86
N PHE A 479 -6.36 -21.53 -20.82
CA PHE A 479 -5.00 -21.05 -20.61
C PHE A 479 -4.96 -19.57 -20.99
N ASN A 480 -4.43 -18.73 -20.11
CA ASN A 480 -4.31 -17.29 -20.31
C ASN A 480 -2.93 -16.80 -19.87
N VAL A 481 -2.39 -15.82 -20.57
CA VAL A 481 -1.23 -15.03 -20.14
C VAL A 481 -1.66 -13.57 -20.19
N THR A 482 -1.56 -12.87 -19.06
CA THR A 482 -1.95 -11.45 -18.97
C THR A 482 -0.67 -10.62 -18.91
N GLN A 483 -0.64 -9.47 -19.59
CA GLN A 483 0.46 -8.51 -19.46
C GLN A 483 -0.07 -7.08 -19.58
N HIS A 484 0.73 -6.07 -19.24
CA HIS A 484 0.38 -4.68 -19.47
C HIS A 484 0.21 -4.37 -20.97
N SER A 485 -0.71 -3.46 -21.32
CA SER A 485 -1.06 -3.11 -22.71
C SER A 485 0.12 -2.58 -23.55
N ILE A 486 1.17 -2.11 -22.88
CA ILE A 486 2.41 -1.62 -23.51
C ILE A 486 3.14 -2.72 -24.29
N ASP A 487 2.99 -3.98 -23.88
CA ASP A 487 3.57 -5.17 -24.53
C ASP A 487 2.58 -5.84 -25.50
N LYS A 488 1.50 -5.15 -25.93
CA LYS A 488 0.52 -5.71 -26.88
C LYS A 488 1.18 -6.28 -28.14
N VAL A 489 2.17 -5.57 -28.68
CA VAL A 489 2.89 -5.99 -29.89
C VAL A 489 3.64 -7.30 -29.62
N PHE A 490 4.38 -7.36 -28.51
CA PHE A 490 5.07 -8.58 -28.08
C PHE A 490 4.09 -9.75 -27.87
N MET A 491 2.90 -9.52 -27.28
CA MET A 491 1.91 -10.58 -27.04
C MET A 491 1.42 -11.26 -28.32
N ASN A 492 1.50 -10.60 -29.48
CA ASN A 492 1.20 -11.24 -30.78
C ASN A 492 2.24 -12.31 -31.15
N SER A 493 3.49 -12.18 -30.72
CA SER A 493 4.52 -13.22 -30.94
C SER A 493 4.17 -14.55 -30.26
N LEU A 494 3.38 -14.51 -29.17
CA LEU A 494 2.88 -15.72 -28.51
C LEU A 494 1.94 -16.50 -29.44
N VAL A 495 1.14 -15.81 -30.26
CA VAL A 495 0.27 -16.49 -31.25
C VAL A 495 1.11 -17.24 -32.27
N ALA A 496 2.23 -16.66 -32.71
CA ALA A 496 3.17 -17.32 -33.62
C ALA A 496 3.87 -18.52 -32.94
N PHE A 497 4.36 -18.35 -31.71
CA PHE A 497 5.01 -19.42 -30.93
C PHE A 497 4.09 -20.62 -30.71
N TRP A 498 2.85 -20.38 -30.27
CA TRP A 498 1.89 -21.45 -30.02
C TRP A 498 1.24 -21.97 -31.32
N GLY A 499 1.26 -21.19 -32.40
CA GLY A 499 0.50 -21.42 -33.62
C GLY A 499 -1.02 -21.52 -33.38
N CYS A 500 -1.52 -20.95 -32.28
CA CYS A 500 -2.92 -20.89 -31.89
C CYS A 500 -3.12 -19.81 -30.82
N GLY A 501 -4.37 -19.64 -30.38
CA GLY A 501 -4.75 -18.64 -29.40
C GLY A 501 -5.10 -17.28 -30.02
N LYS A 502 -5.54 -16.36 -29.17
CA LYS A 502 -5.95 -15.01 -29.57
C LYS A 502 -5.50 -14.00 -28.53
N VAL A 503 -5.15 -12.80 -29.00
CA VAL A 503 -4.78 -11.66 -28.16
C VAL A 503 -5.96 -10.70 -28.04
N PHE A 504 -6.29 -10.31 -26.81
CA PHE A 504 -7.40 -9.41 -26.49
C PHE A 504 -6.90 -8.24 -25.67
N LEU A 505 -7.25 -7.02 -26.08
CA LEU A 505 -6.91 -5.81 -25.34
C LEU A 505 -8.04 -5.46 -24.36
N ARG A 506 -7.70 -5.31 -23.09
CA ARG A 506 -8.59 -4.80 -22.04
C ARG A 506 -8.30 -3.31 -21.81
N PHE A 507 -8.88 -2.47 -22.65
CA PHE A 507 -8.65 -1.02 -22.64
C PHE A 507 -8.86 -0.37 -21.26
N ARG A 508 -9.90 -0.80 -20.51
CA ARG A 508 -10.20 -0.22 -19.18
C ARG A 508 -9.17 -0.57 -18.11
N GLU A 509 -8.44 -1.67 -18.27
CA GLU A 509 -7.49 -2.18 -17.26
C GLU A 509 -6.03 -1.93 -17.66
N ASN A 510 -5.75 -1.33 -18.82
CA ASN A 510 -4.41 -1.26 -19.41
C ASN A 510 -3.70 -2.63 -19.45
N LYS A 511 -4.46 -3.69 -19.77
CA LYS A 511 -3.96 -5.06 -19.86
C LYS A 511 -4.24 -5.65 -21.23
N VAL A 512 -3.44 -6.63 -21.60
CA VAL A 512 -3.60 -7.47 -22.78
C VAL A 512 -3.55 -8.93 -22.34
N ASP A 513 -4.47 -9.72 -22.86
CA ASP A 513 -4.55 -11.16 -22.60
C ASP A 513 -4.22 -11.94 -23.86
N PHE A 514 -3.37 -12.94 -23.75
CA PHE A 514 -3.27 -14.04 -24.72
C PHE A 514 -4.02 -15.25 -24.19
N GLN A 515 -5.00 -15.79 -24.95
CA GLN A 515 -5.86 -16.88 -24.49
C GLN A 515 -5.92 -18.05 -25.48
N ILE A 516 -5.87 -19.27 -24.93
CA ILE A 516 -6.18 -20.53 -25.62
C ILE A 516 -7.37 -21.19 -24.91
N LEU A 517 -8.46 -21.39 -25.65
CA LEU A 517 -9.73 -21.93 -25.12
C LEU A 517 -10.14 -23.27 -25.76
N LYS A 518 -9.66 -23.56 -26.97
CA LYS A 518 -10.04 -24.79 -27.69
C LYS A 518 -9.39 -25.98 -26.99
N LEU A 519 -10.20 -26.99 -26.65
CA LEU A 519 -9.71 -28.19 -25.95
C LEU A 519 -8.60 -28.89 -26.73
N LYS A 520 -8.74 -29.00 -28.05
CA LYS A 520 -7.72 -29.59 -28.94
C LYS A 520 -6.38 -28.84 -28.87
N ASP A 521 -6.40 -27.51 -28.94
CA ASP A 521 -5.18 -26.71 -28.85
C ASP A 521 -4.50 -26.85 -27.47
N LEU A 522 -5.30 -26.97 -26.41
CA LEU A 522 -4.79 -27.21 -25.05
C LEU A 522 -4.14 -28.60 -24.94
N THR A 523 -4.76 -29.64 -25.49
CA THR A 523 -4.24 -31.02 -25.42
C THR A 523 -3.03 -31.24 -26.29
N ASP A 524 -3.01 -30.64 -27.48
CA ASP A 524 -2.00 -30.95 -28.50
C ASP A 524 -0.75 -30.08 -28.35
N LYS A 525 -0.88 -28.90 -27.73
CA LYS A 525 0.21 -27.90 -27.66
C LYS A 525 0.57 -27.47 -26.26
N VAL A 526 -0.40 -27.01 -25.46
CA VAL A 526 -0.13 -26.42 -24.14
C VAL A 526 0.32 -27.45 -23.11
N ILE A 527 -0.42 -28.56 -22.99
CA ILE A 527 -0.14 -29.60 -22.00
C ILE A 527 1.20 -30.31 -22.27
N PRO A 528 1.51 -30.75 -23.51
CA PRO A 528 2.78 -31.42 -23.79
C PRO A 528 4.00 -30.56 -23.45
N LEU A 529 3.93 -29.24 -23.72
CA LEU A 529 5.02 -28.33 -23.39
C LEU A 529 5.31 -28.33 -21.87
N PHE A 530 4.30 -28.10 -21.04
CA PHE A 530 4.49 -28.00 -19.59
C PHE A 530 4.59 -29.35 -18.86
N GLN A 531 4.30 -30.46 -19.56
CA GLN A 531 4.69 -31.80 -19.11
C GLN A 531 6.18 -32.08 -19.40
N SER A 532 6.69 -31.61 -20.54
CA SER A 532 8.12 -31.74 -20.88
C SER A 532 9.02 -30.81 -20.06
N ILE A 533 8.53 -29.59 -19.76
CA ILE A 533 9.24 -28.57 -18.99
C ILE A 533 8.44 -28.28 -17.73
N SER A 534 8.94 -28.75 -16.59
CA SER A 534 8.26 -28.57 -15.31
C SER A 534 8.15 -27.10 -14.92
N LEU A 535 6.92 -26.60 -14.77
CA LEU A 535 6.66 -25.30 -14.16
C LEU A 535 7.16 -25.29 -12.70
N GLN A 536 7.65 -24.14 -12.25
CA GLN A 536 8.08 -23.95 -10.87
C GLN A 536 6.98 -23.29 -10.03
N GLY A 537 7.11 -23.37 -8.70
CA GLY A 537 6.19 -22.73 -7.75
C GLY A 537 4.85 -23.45 -7.60
N VAL A 538 3.91 -22.79 -6.90
CA VAL A 538 2.57 -23.30 -6.62
C VAL A 538 1.77 -23.54 -7.89
N LYS A 539 2.02 -22.74 -8.94
CA LYS A 539 1.35 -22.85 -10.25
C LYS A 539 1.51 -24.21 -10.92
N SER A 540 2.60 -24.93 -10.61
CA SER A 540 2.77 -26.32 -11.06
C SER A 540 1.65 -27.26 -10.57
N LYS A 541 1.14 -27.03 -9.35
CA LYS A 541 0.01 -27.77 -8.78
C LYS A 541 -1.30 -27.41 -9.47
N ASP A 542 -1.50 -26.13 -9.78
CA ASP A 542 -2.66 -25.69 -10.54
C ASP A 542 -2.67 -26.26 -11.95
N PHE A 543 -1.51 -26.32 -12.61
CA PHE A 543 -1.37 -26.99 -13.89
C PHE A 543 -1.69 -28.49 -13.80
N ALA A 544 -1.26 -29.18 -12.74
CA ALA A 544 -1.58 -30.59 -12.54
C ALA A 544 -3.09 -30.84 -12.37
N ASP A 545 -3.78 -30.02 -11.57
CA ASP A 545 -5.24 -30.12 -11.42
C ASP A 545 -6.00 -29.71 -12.69
N PHE A 546 -5.45 -28.75 -13.45
CA PHE A 546 -5.94 -28.41 -14.78
C PHE A 546 -5.84 -29.59 -15.75
N CYS A 547 -4.74 -30.35 -15.75
CA CYS A 547 -4.58 -31.55 -16.57
C CYS A 547 -5.63 -32.63 -16.22
N LYS A 548 -5.91 -32.85 -14.93
CA LYS A 548 -6.98 -33.77 -14.51
C LYS A 548 -8.34 -33.36 -15.08
N ALA A 549 -8.65 -32.06 -15.06
CA ALA A 549 -9.89 -31.56 -15.65
C ALA A 549 -9.93 -31.76 -17.18
N VAL A 550 -8.79 -31.63 -17.87
CA VAL A 550 -8.67 -31.94 -19.29
C VAL A 550 -8.98 -33.41 -19.56
N ASP A 551 -8.45 -34.33 -18.75
CA ASP A 551 -8.65 -35.76 -18.94
C ASP A 551 -10.12 -36.16 -18.74
N ILE A 552 -10.81 -35.57 -17.75
CA ILE A 552 -12.27 -35.71 -17.59
C ILE A 552 -13.01 -35.18 -18.84
N MET A 553 -12.54 -34.08 -19.43
CA MET A 553 -13.16 -33.51 -20.62
C MET A 553 -12.93 -34.35 -21.88
N LYS A 554 -11.77 -35.01 -22.04
CA LYS A 554 -11.46 -35.90 -23.18
C LYS A 554 -12.46 -37.05 -23.29
N VAL A 555 -12.79 -37.69 -22.17
CA VAL A 555 -13.77 -38.79 -22.12
C VAL A 555 -15.23 -38.31 -22.08
N LYS A 556 -15.47 -37.01 -22.31
CA LYS A 556 -16.79 -36.36 -22.20
C LYS A 556 -17.46 -36.49 -20.82
N GLY A 557 -16.70 -36.81 -19.77
CA GLY A 557 -17.21 -36.96 -18.40
C GLY A 557 -17.82 -35.69 -17.83
N HIS A 558 -17.41 -34.51 -18.30
CA HIS A 558 -18.01 -33.21 -17.95
C HIS A 558 -19.50 -33.06 -18.32
N LEU A 559 -20.06 -33.97 -19.13
CA LEU A 559 -21.48 -34.04 -19.46
C LEU A 559 -22.30 -34.92 -18.51
N THR A 560 -21.65 -35.49 -17.49
CA THR A 560 -22.28 -36.24 -16.39
C THR A 560 -22.27 -35.41 -15.10
N ASN A 561 -23.20 -35.65 -14.18
CA ASN A 561 -23.24 -34.92 -12.92
C ASN A 561 -22.03 -35.27 -12.04
N GLU A 562 -21.61 -36.54 -12.04
CA GLU A 562 -20.44 -37.02 -11.30
C GLU A 562 -19.16 -36.34 -11.77
N GLY A 563 -18.94 -36.31 -13.10
CA GLY A 563 -17.77 -35.67 -13.69
C GLY A 563 -17.78 -34.14 -13.52
N LEU A 564 -18.95 -33.51 -13.60
CA LEU A 564 -19.09 -32.07 -13.32
C LEU A 564 -18.73 -31.74 -11.88
N ASP A 565 -19.15 -32.56 -10.91
CA ASP A 565 -18.84 -32.35 -9.49
C ASP A 565 -17.36 -32.58 -9.19
N GLN A 566 -16.71 -33.54 -9.86
CA GLN A 566 -15.25 -33.69 -9.80
C GLN A 566 -14.54 -32.42 -10.29
N ILE A 567 -14.96 -31.86 -11.43
CA ILE A 567 -14.40 -30.63 -11.98
C ILE A 567 -14.63 -29.43 -11.03
N ARG A 568 -15.79 -29.36 -10.37
CA ARG A 568 -16.07 -28.33 -9.35
C ARG A 568 -15.11 -28.42 -8.16
N ARG A 569 -14.83 -29.65 -7.67
CA ARG A 569 -13.86 -29.86 -6.58
C ARG A 569 -12.45 -29.46 -7.00
N LEU A 570 -12.01 -29.85 -8.21
CA LEU A 570 -10.72 -29.42 -8.76
C LEU A 570 -10.65 -27.89 -8.82
N LYS A 571 -11.66 -27.25 -9.42
CA LYS A 571 -11.73 -25.79 -9.51
C LYS A 571 -11.65 -25.09 -8.15
N ALA A 572 -12.32 -25.63 -7.13
CA ALA A 572 -12.32 -25.06 -5.79
C ALA A 572 -10.92 -25.10 -5.14
N GLY A 573 -10.11 -26.11 -5.43
CA GLY A 573 -8.74 -26.26 -4.92
C GLY A 573 -7.65 -25.60 -5.78
N MET A 574 -8.01 -24.88 -6.84
CA MET A 574 -7.07 -24.26 -7.78
C MET A 574 -6.92 -22.75 -7.57
N ASN A 575 -5.76 -22.21 -7.95
CA ASN A 575 -5.45 -20.78 -7.96
C ASN A 575 -5.73 -20.12 -6.59
N ARG A 576 -6.65 -19.15 -6.54
CA ARG A 576 -7.03 -18.45 -5.30
C ARG A 576 -7.63 -19.37 -4.22
N GLY A 577 -8.21 -20.50 -4.62
CA GLY A 577 -8.77 -21.48 -3.69
C GLY A 577 -7.72 -22.43 -3.09
N ARG A 578 -6.46 -22.33 -3.53
CA ARG A 578 -5.37 -23.13 -3.02
C ARG A 578 -4.73 -22.44 -1.82
N GLU A 579 -4.71 -23.14 -0.68
CA GLU A 579 -4.05 -22.70 0.56
C GLU A 579 -2.52 -22.60 0.45
#